data_AF-A0A4D6MJA9-F1
#
_entry.id   AF-A0A4D6MJA9-F1
#
_cell.length_a   1.000
_cell.length_b   1.000
_cell.length_c   1.000
_cell.angle_alpha   90.00
_cell.angle_beta   90.00
_cell.angle_gamma   90.00
#
_symmetry.space_group_name_H-M   'P 1'
#
loop_
_entity.id
_entity.type
_entity.pdbx_description
1 polymer ?
#
loop_
_entity_poly.entity_id
_entity_poly.type
_entity_poly.pdbx_seq_one_letter_code
_entity_poly.pdbx_strand_id
1 'polypeptide(L)'
;MAMSHEDMLKRARQLKRQKTSTPGASPSAPPPRLELHEEVSEPDLEALTRRSRARGKKIAESTSQHSTSQTPIAPLHTADNTELSFWHPQFHHSQHSRKHNYLPHDVNLLRAQDPQTLHENLLADLHKAEATSIMLMDQFTLQSTQKSLDLEQKDRALALSKTENSRLTNEVSELTIQVKKSDELIADLQNQLKAFEAEKEGWVLKEKDFIQNSELLKDQIGTSLNMGFQLALEQVRVLHPDADLSAADISKAVVDGQLVDIDD
;
A
#
# COMPACT_ATOMS: atom_id res chain seq x y z
N MET A 1 -17.50 -49.68 -13.27
CA MET A 1 -18.66 -50.30 -12.61
C MET A 1 -19.48 -50.99 -13.69
N ALA A 2 -19.73 -52.29 -13.54
CA ALA A 2 -20.56 -53.05 -14.47
C ALA A 2 -22.05 -52.84 -14.14
N MET A 3 -22.89 -52.72 -15.16
CA MET A 3 -24.34 -52.54 -15.01
C MET A 3 -24.96 -53.83 -14.43
N SER A 4 -25.77 -53.72 -13.37
CA SER A 4 -26.46 -54.87 -12.79
C SER A 4 -27.52 -55.41 -13.75
N HIS A 5 -27.73 -56.73 -13.75
CA HIS A 5 -28.79 -57.40 -14.52
C HIS A 5 -30.18 -56.81 -14.22
N GLU A 6 -30.38 -56.36 -12.99
CA GLU A 6 -31.61 -55.76 -12.51
C GLU A 6 -31.90 -54.38 -13.13
N ASP A 7 -30.90 -53.52 -13.25
CA ASP A 7 -30.99 -52.22 -13.93
C ASP A 7 -31.38 -52.39 -15.42
N MET A 8 -30.88 -53.44 -16.06
CA MET A 8 -31.15 -53.77 -17.46
C MET A 8 -32.64 -54.12 -17.65
N LEU A 9 -33.20 -54.92 -16.75
CA LEU A 9 -34.61 -55.32 -16.77
C LEU A 9 -35.54 -54.13 -16.50
N LYS A 10 -35.20 -53.25 -15.54
CA LYS A 10 -36.01 -52.06 -15.22
C LYS A 10 -36.16 -51.11 -16.43
N ARG A 11 -35.09 -50.90 -17.23
CA ARG A 11 -35.16 -50.10 -18.47
C ARG A 11 -35.94 -50.76 -19.60
N ALA A 12 -35.79 -52.08 -19.79
CA ALA A 12 -36.60 -52.82 -20.77
C ALA A 12 -38.11 -52.66 -20.50
N ARG A 13 -38.52 -52.66 -19.22
CA ARG A 13 -39.91 -52.35 -18.79
C ARG A 13 -40.34 -50.93 -19.20
N GLN A 14 -39.49 -49.90 -18.98
CA GLN A 14 -39.80 -48.52 -19.36
C GLN A 14 -39.97 -48.34 -20.88
N LEU A 15 -39.10 -48.94 -21.68
CA LEU A 15 -39.18 -48.86 -23.16
C LEU A 15 -40.44 -49.56 -23.71
N LYS A 16 -40.86 -50.67 -23.07
CA LYS A 16 -42.15 -51.34 -23.38
C LYS A 16 -43.34 -50.44 -23.07
N ARG A 17 -43.28 -49.61 -22.02
CA ARG A 17 -44.34 -48.63 -21.65
C ARG A 17 -44.37 -47.39 -22.54
N GLN A 18 -43.22 -46.92 -23.05
CA GLN A 18 -43.18 -45.77 -23.97
C GLN A 18 -43.79 -46.07 -25.34
N LYS A 19 -43.72 -47.31 -25.84
CA LYS A 19 -44.38 -47.72 -27.10
C LYS A 19 -45.91 -47.72 -27.02
N THR A 20 -46.50 -47.55 -25.83
CA THR A 20 -47.95 -47.47 -25.61
C THR A 20 -48.45 -46.08 -25.20
N SER A 21 -47.61 -45.03 -25.26
CA SER A 21 -47.97 -43.68 -24.79
C SER A 21 -47.90 -42.64 -25.92
N THR A 22 -49.05 -42.27 -26.46
CA THR A 22 -49.27 -41.09 -27.31
C THR A 22 -49.03 -39.81 -26.48
N PRO A 23 -48.34 -38.76 -27.00
CA PRO A 23 -47.95 -37.61 -26.20
C PRO A 23 -49.09 -36.59 -26.05
N GLY A 24 -49.47 -36.28 -24.81
CA GLY A 24 -50.44 -35.24 -24.47
C GLY A 24 -49.92 -34.33 -23.37
N ALA A 25 -49.63 -33.08 -23.77
CA ALA A 25 -49.60 -31.85 -22.96
C ALA A 25 -48.64 -31.77 -21.75
N SER A 26 -47.56 -30.99 -21.94
CA SER A 26 -46.91 -30.26 -20.84
C SER A 26 -47.79 -29.10 -20.37
N PRO A 27 -47.90 -28.84 -19.05
CA PRO A 27 -48.07 -27.50 -18.54
C PRO A 27 -46.72 -26.92 -18.10
N SER A 28 -46.48 -25.72 -18.59
CA SER A 28 -45.44 -24.78 -18.16
C SER A 28 -45.57 -24.43 -16.67
N ALA A 29 -44.44 -24.34 -15.97
CA ALA A 29 -44.30 -23.52 -14.77
C ALA A 29 -42.89 -22.86 -14.73
N PRO A 30 -42.76 -21.62 -14.23
CA PRO A 30 -41.55 -20.80 -14.34
C PRO A 30 -40.58 -21.00 -13.17
N PRO A 31 -39.32 -20.56 -13.29
CA PRO A 31 -38.28 -20.80 -12.28
C PRO A 31 -38.43 -19.90 -11.05
N PRO A 32 -38.01 -20.35 -9.85
CA PRO A 32 -37.93 -19.51 -8.67
C PRO A 32 -36.74 -18.54 -8.75
N ARG A 33 -37.06 -17.33 -8.29
CA ARG A 33 -36.24 -16.12 -8.16
C ARG A 33 -35.11 -16.34 -7.13
N LEU A 34 -33.86 -16.18 -7.55
CA LEU A 34 -32.73 -16.03 -6.64
C LEU A 34 -32.50 -14.53 -6.38
N GLU A 35 -32.77 -14.10 -5.15
CA GLU A 35 -32.28 -12.85 -4.58
C GLU A 35 -30.76 -12.98 -4.42
N LEU A 36 -30.02 -12.17 -5.18
CA LEU A 36 -28.58 -11.99 -5.00
C LEU A 36 -28.43 -10.69 -4.19
N HIS A 37 -28.07 -10.86 -2.92
CA HIS A 37 -27.66 -9.79 -2.03
C HIS A 37 -26.31 -9.27 -2.57
N GLU A 38 -26.34 -8.16 -3.30
CA GLU A 38 -25.15 -7.44 -3.74
C GLU A 38 -24.76 -6.47 -2.60
N GLU A 39 -23.80 -6.86 -1.78
CA GLU A 39 -23.11 -5.93 -0.88
C GLU A 39 -21.83 -5.47 -1.59
N VAL A 40 -21.99 -4.52 -2.51
CA VAL A 40 -20.88 -3.73 -3.06
C VAL A 40 -20.61 -2.60 -2.08
N SER A 41 -19.57 -2.74 -1.27
CA SER A 41 -18.99 -1.60 -0.55
C SER A 41 -18.25 -0.72 -1.55
N GLU A 42 -18.81 0.46 -1.81
CA GLU A 42 -18.16 1.59 -2.49
C GLU A 42 -16.96 2.10 -1.69
N PRO A 43 -15.83 2.45 -2.34
CA PRO A 43 -14.87 3.38 -1.77
C PRO A 43 -15.19 4.82 -2.21
N ASP A 44 -15.39 5.67 -1.20
CA ASP A 44 -15.60 7.12 -1.27
C ASP A 44 -14.46 7.82 -2.03
N LEU A 45 -14.81 8.48 -3.15
CA LEU A 45 -13.92 9.28 -3.99
C LEU A 45 -14.60 10.58 -4.44
N GLU A 46 -14.68 11.57 -3.55
CA GLU A 46 -14.75 12.99 -3.89
C GLU A 46 -13.89 13.78 -2.86
N ALA A 47 -13.05 14.77 -3.17
CA ALA A 47 -13.01 15.66 -4.31
C ALA A 47 -11.58 16.18 -4.51
N LEU A 48 -11.08 16.04 -5.75
CA LEU A 48 -9.98 16.84 -6.28
C LEU A 48 -10.60 17.93 -7.16
N THR A 49 -10.57 19.20 -6.74
CA THR A 49 -10.70 20.32 -7.68
C THR A 49 -10.14 21.62 -7.13
N ARG A 50 -9.45 22.36 -8.03
CA ARG A 50 -8.85 23.71 -7.92
C ARG A 50 -7.55 23.79 -7.10
N ARG A 51 -6.42 24.23 -7.66
CA ARG A 51 -6.17 25.27 -8.68
C ARG A 51 -4.80 25.05 -9.33
N SER A 52 -4.77 25.00 -10.65
CA SER A 52 -3.56 25.26 -11.44
C SER A 52 -3.55 26.71 -11.90
N ARG A 53 -2.41 27.39 -11.76
CA ARG A 53 -1.92 28.41 -12.71
C ARG A 53 -0.42 28.58 -12.53
N ALA A 54 0.23 28.76 -13.67
CA ALA A 54 1.60 28.40 -13.94
C ALA A 54 2.59 29.57 -13.82
N ARG A 55 3.86 29.16 -13.72
CA ARG A 55 5.04 29.73 -14.43
C ARG A 55 5.57 31.10 -13.96
N GLY A 56 6.69 31.02 -13.25
CA GLY A 56 7.68 32.09 -13.15
C GLY A 56 9.04 31.52 -12.72
N LYS A 57 9.89 31.20 -13.70
CA LYS A 57 11.32 30.92 -13.47
C LYS A 57 11.96 32.14 -12.80
N LYS A 58 12.58 31.97 -11.63
CA LYS A 58 13.76 32.75 -11.26
C LYS A 58 14.78 31.84 -10.58
N ILE A 59 15.95 31.84 -11.20
CA ILE A 59 17.23 31.33 -10.72
C ILE A 59 17.57 32.13 -9.46
N ALA A 60 17.82 31.43 -8.35
CA ALA A 60 18.38 32.02 -7.13
C ALA A 60 19.80 31.49 -6.96
N GLU A 61 20.72 32.23 -7.58
CA GLU A 61 22.15 32.22 -7.34
C GLU A 61 22.35 32.74 -5.91
N SER A 62 22.81 31.90 -4.98
CA SER A 62 23.22 32.36 -3.64
C SER A 62 24.73 32.49 -3.62
N THR A 63 25.20 33.62 -4.13
CA THR A 63 26.52 34.16 -3.84
C THR A 63 26.59 34.65 -2.40
N SER A 64 27.64 34.20 -1.70
CA SER A 64 28.43 34.96 -0.72
C SER A 64 27.81 36.27 -0.22
N GLN A 65 27.40 36.30 1.05
CA GLN A 65 27.28 37.55 1.80
C GLN A 65 28.17 37.47 3.05
N HIS A 66 29.42 37.87 2.87
CA HIS A 66 30.12 38.62 3.90
C HIS A 66 29.28 39.84 4.24
N SER A 67 28.56 39.79 5.36
CA SER A 67 27.88 40.95 5.91
C SER A 67 28.91 41.85 6.58
N THR A 68 29.51 42.73 5.79
CA THR A 68 30.18 43.92 6.30
C THR A 68 29.08 44.80 6.89
N SER A 69 29.06 44.94 8.21
CA SER A 69 28.17 45.87 8.89
C SER A 69 28.42 47.29 8.37
N GLN A 70 27.62 47.71 7.40
CA GLN A 70 27.47 49.12 7.08
C GLN A 70 26.81 49.77 8.28
N THR A 71 27.60 50.52 9.04
CA THR A 71 27.09 51.53 9.95
C THR A 71 26.14 52.45 9.19
N PRO A 72 24.93 52.74 9.70
CA PRO A 72 24.10 53.80 9.13
C PRO A 72 24.90 55.10 9.22
N ILE A 73 25.13 55.74 8.07
CA ILE A 73 25.64 57.10 8.01
C ILE A 73 24.59 57.96 8.72
N ALA A 74 24.94 58.43 9.92
CA ALA A 74 24.14 59.38 10.67
C ALA A 74 23.91 60.64 9.80
N PRO A 75 22.74 61.31 9.91
CA PRO A 75 22.51 62.56 9.22
C PRO A 75 23.63 63.55 9.55
N LEU A 76 24.28 64.12 8.53
CA LEU A 76 25.22 65.22 8.70
C LEU A 76 24.49 66.36 9.43
N HIS A 77 24.69 66.45 10.74
CA HIS A 77 24.39 67.65 11.48
C HIS A 77 25.42 68.70 11.09
N THR A 78 24.96 69.64 10.27
CA THR A 78 25.55 70.96 10.10
C THR A 78 25.35 71.72 11.42
N ALA A 79 26.38 71.77 12.26
CA ALA A 79 26.44 72.67 13.40
C ALA A 79 27.92 72.89 13.75
N ASP A 80 28.36 74.15 13.62
CA ASP A 80 29.61 74.77 14.08
C ASP A 80 30.85 73.86 14.22
N ASN A 81 31.88 74.16 13.40
CA ASN A 81 33.25 73.64 13.50
C ASN A 81 33.96 74.08 14.81
N THR A 82 33.40 73.72 15.96
CA THR A 82 34.16 73.62 17.20
C THR A 82 34.57 72.16 17.30
N GLU A 83 35.81 71.84 16.92
CA GLU A 83 36.35 70.49 17.12
C GLU A 83 36.19 70.13 18.61
N LEU A 84 35.32 69.16 18.91
CA LEU A 84 35.14 68.69 20.27
C LEU A 84 36.43 68.02 20.72
N SER A 85 36.96 68.48 21.85
CA SER A 85 38.11 67.86 22.49
C SER A 85 37.77 66.46 22.98
N PHE A 86 38.78 65.58 23.03
CA PHE A 86 38.74 64.31 23.74
C PHE A 86 38.23 64.44 25.19
N TRP A 87 38.49 65.59 25.83
CA TRP A 87 38.08 65.88 27.21
C TRP A 87 36.62 66.34 27.34
N HIS A 88 35.89 66.49 26.23
CA HIS A 88 34.49 66.92 26.25
C HIS A 88 33.55 65.74 26.62
N PRO A 89 32.58 65.90 27.55
CA PRO A 89 31.72 64.80 28.01
C PRO A 89 30.84 64.15 26.91
N GLN A 90 30.56 64.89 25.84
CA GLN A 90 29.79 64.39 24.70
C GLN A 90 30.70 63.86 23.56
N PHE A 91 32.01 63.75 23.80
CA PHE A 91 32.93 63.25 22.79
C PHE A 91 32.70 61.76 22.51
N HIS A 92 32.47 61.43 21.24
CA HIS A 92 32.33 60.04 20.82
C HIS A 92 33.71 59.38 20.68
N HIS A 93 34.14 58.67 21.73
CA HIS A 93 35.46 58.02 21.76
C HIS A 93 35.71 56.98 20.64
N SER A 94 34.67 56.48 19.97
CA SER A 94 34.79 55.63 18.76
C SER A 94 35.38 56.35 17.54
N GLN A 95 35.33 57.68 17.53
CA GLN A 95 35.87 58.55 16.46
C GLN A 95 37.19 59.21 16.86
N HIS A 96 37.79 58.78 17.99
CA HIS A 96 39.02 59.34 18.50
C HIS A 96 40.17 59.24 17.49
N SER A 97 40.91 60.34 17.35
CA SER A 97 42.13 60.42 16.55
C SER A 97 43.02 61.53 17.11
N ARG A 98 44.30 61.56 16.70
CA ARG A 98 45.31 62.47 17.28
C ARG A 98 44.93 63.96 17.25
N LYS A 99 44.06 64.38 16.33
CA LYS A 99 43.58 65.76 16.22
C LYS A 99 42.69 66.20 17.39
N HIS A 100 42.18 65.27 18.19
CA HIS A 100 41.29 65.55 19.32
C HIS A 100 41.96 65.50 20.69
N ASN A 101 43.24 65.08 20.77
CA ASN A 101 43.90 64.76 22.04
C ASN A 101 44.06 65.98 22.98
N TYR A 102 44.42 67.14 22.42
CA TYR A 102 44.67 68.36 23.18
C TYR A 102 44.48 69.58 22.29
N LEU A 103 43.43 70.34 22.58
CA LEU A 103 43.10 71.59 21.89
C LEU A 103 43.44 72.79 22.78
N PRO A 104 43.68 73.98 22.20
CA PRO A 104 44.09 75.17 22.97
C PRO A 104 43.15 75.56 24.11
N HIS A 105 41.87 75.22 24.01
CA HIS A 105 40.86 75.51 25.05
C HIS A 105 40.88 74.50 26.22
N ASP A 106 41.52 73.34 26.06
CA ASP A 106 41.64 72.32 27.11
C ASP A 106 42.56 72.73 28.25
N VAL A 107 43.51 73.63 27.97
CA VAL A 107 44.44 74.20 28.96
C VAL A 107 43.67 74.76 30.16
N ASN A 108 42.56 75.46 29.89
CA ASN A 108 41.76 76.10 30.93
C ASN A 108 40.93 75.07 31.72
N LEU A 109 40.46 74.01 31.05
CA LEU A 109 39.69 72.92 31.66
C LEU A 109 40.57 72.07 32.59
N LEU A 110 41.80 71.78 32.17
CA LEU A 110 42.76 71.02 32.96
C LEU A 110 43.38 71.85 34.10
N ARG A 111 43.64 73.15 33.89
CA ARG A 111 44.17 74.05 34.94
C ARG A 111 43.15 74.34 36.04
N ALA A 112 41.85 74.22 35.75
CA ALA A 112 40.80 74.37 36.75
C ALA A 112 40.74 73.20 37.74
N GLN A 113 41.40 72.08 37.45
CA GLN A 113 41.47 70.91 38.32
C GLN A 113 42.78 70.87 39.11
N ASP A 114 42.69 70.41 40.36
CA ASP A 114 43.86 70.11 41.17
C ASP A 114 44.65 68.92 40.57
N PRO A 115 45.99 69.01 40.42
CA PRO A 115 46.80 67.96 39.78
C PRO A 115 46.69 66.58 40.44
N GLN A 116 46.51 66.52 41.76
CA GLN A 116 46.36 65.25 42.47
C GLN A 116 45.00 64.61 42.16
N THR A 117 43.94 65.43 42.10
CA THR A 117 42.61 64.98 41.69
C THR A 117 42.61 64.46 40.25
N LEU A 118 43.31 65.14 39.33
CA LEU A 118 43.44 64.68 37.94
C LEU A 118 44.18 63.34 37.83
N HIS A 119 45.24 63.16 38.63
CA HIS A 119 46.01 61.92 38.67
C HIS A 119 45.17 60.74 39.19
N GLU A 120 44.45 60.93 40.29
CA GLU A 120 43.57 59.89 40.85
C GLU A 120 42.42 59.53 39.90
N ASN A 121 41.84 60.52 39.21
CA ASN A 121 40.81 60.26 38.21
C ASN A 121 41.35 59.43 37.04
N LEU A 122 42.56 59.74 36.55
CA LEU A 122 43.22 58.96 35.50
C LEU A 122 43.46 57.51 35.94
N LEU A 123 43.95 57.30 37.17
CA LEU A 123 44.14 55.96 37.72
C LEU A 123 42.80 55.22 37.84
N ALA A 124 41.75 55.88 38.32
CA ALA A 124 40.42 55.29 38.42
C ALA A 124 39.88 54.85 37.06
N ASP A 125 40.04 55.66 36.01
CA ASP A 125 39.59 55.30 34.66
C ASP A 125 40.42 54.18 34.04
N LEU A 126 41.73 54.13 34.32
CA LEU A 126 42.59 53.00 33.93
C LEU A 126 42.14 51.70 34.62
N HIS A 127 41.89 51.72 35.93
CA HIS A 127 41.39 50.55 36.65
C HIS A 127 40.01 50.09 36.15
N LYS A 128 39.10 51.03 35.84
CA LYS A 128 37.80 50.69 35.23
C LYS A 128 37.98 50.04 33.85
N ALA A 129 38.89 50.57 33.03
CA ALA A 129 39.18 50.01 31.72
C ALA A 129 39.75 48.60 31.82
N GLU A 130 40.70 48.36 32.73
CA GLU A 130 41.27 47.05 33.01
C GLU A 130 40.18 46.06 33.48
N ALA A 131 39.40 46.43 34.49
CA ALA A 131 38.33 45.59 35.02
C ALA A 131 37.27 45.25 33.95
N THR A 132 36.89 46.23 33.12
CA THR A 132 35.93 46.01 32.02
C THR A 132 36.53 45.11 30.95
N SER A 133 37.82 45.26 30.63
CA SER A 133 38.53 44.39 29.68
C SER A 133 38.57 42.94 30.17
N ILE A 134 38.84 42.71 31.46
CA ILE A 134 38.84 41.37 32.06
C ILE A 134 37.44 40.76 31.97
N MET A 135 36.40 41.50 32.41
CA MET A 135 35.01 41.04 32.34
C MET A 135 34.59 40.67 30.91
N LEU A 136 34.94 41.47 29.91
CA LEU A 136 34.62 41.19 28.51
C LEU A 136 35.37 39.95 28.00
N MET A 137 36.63 39.76 28.39
CA MET A 137 37.40 38.55 28.04
C MET A 137 36.78 37.29 28.66
N ASP A 138 36.34 37.35 29.90
CA ASP A 138 35.67 36.23 30.57
C ASP A 138 34.34 35.91 29.87
N GLN A 139 33.55 36.94 29.52
CA GLN A 139 32.30 36.76 28.79
C GLN A 139 32.52 36.14 27.41
N PHE A 140 33.53 36.61 26.67
CA PHE A 140 33.88 36.06 25.36
C PHE A 140 34.32 34.60 25.46
N THR A 141 35.16 34.29 26.46
CA THR A 141 35.64 32.93 26.71
C THR A 141 34.47 31.99 27.01
N LEU A 142 33.56 32.39 27.91
CA LEU A 142 32.36 31.61 28.24
C LEU A 142 31.46 31.40 27.03
N GLN A 143 31.24 32.44 26.23
CA GLN A 143 30.41 32.32 25.03
C GLN A 143 31.05 31.40 23.98
N SER A 144 32.37 31.49 23.82
CA SER A 144 33.12 30.64 22.89
C SER A 144 33.07 29.17 23.30
N THR A 145 33.29 28.86 24.58
CA THR A 145 33.24 27.48 25.10
C THR A 145 31.84 26.89 25.02
N GLN A 146 30.81 27.68 25.32
CA GLN A 146 29.42 27.25 25.18
C GLN A 146 29.06 26.94 23.73
N LYS A 147 29.47 27.79 22.78
CA LYS A 147 29.25 27.56 21.34
C LYS A 147 29.98 26.34 20.83
N SER A 148 31.22 26.10 21.28
CA SER A 148 31.94 24.89 20.88
C SER A 148 31.28 23.63 21.40
N LEU A 149 30.77 23.64 22.63
CA LEU A 149 30.08 22.49 23.22
C LEU A 149 28.76 22.20 22.48
N ASP A 150 27.96 23.23 22.18
CA ASP A 150 26.72 23.08 21.43
C ASP A 150 26.96 22.55 20.01
N LEU A 151 28.01 23.03 19.34
CA LEU A 151 28.41 22.53 18.02
C LEU A 151 28.82 21.05 18.08
N GLU A 152 29.64 20.66 19.06
CA GLU A 152 30.07 19.27 19.23
C GLU A 152 28.87 18.35 19.52
N GLN A 153 27.91 18.79 20.34
CA GLN A 153 26.69 18.03 20.60
C GLN A 153 25.85 17.85 19.33
N LYS A 154 25.71 18.90 18.52
CA LYS A 154 25.01 18.83 17.23
C LYS A 154 25.71 17.90 16.24
N ASP A 155 27.03 17.91 16.18
CA ASP A 155 27.80 17.02 15.32
C ASP A 155 27.64 15.55 15.73
N ARG A 156 27.65 15.27 17.04
CA ARG A 156 27.36 13.91 17.56
C ARG A 156 25.93 13.47 17.22
N ALA A 157 24.94 14.32 17.44
CA ALA A 157 23.54 14.02 17.11
C ALA A 157 23.36 13.77 15.60
N LEU A 158 24.03 14.58 14.76
CA LEU A 158 24.03 14.41 13.31
C LEU A 158 24.67 13.08 12.89
N ALA A 159 25.78 12.68 13.52
CA ALA A 159 26.44 11.41 13.24
C ALA A 159 25.55 10.20 13.60
N LEU A 160 24.86 10.26 14.75
CA LEU A 160 23.89 9.24 15.15
C LEU A 160 22.71 9.18 14.17
N SER A 161 22.15 10.33 13.80
CA SER A 161 21.05 10.41 12.83
C SER A 161 21.44 9.87 11.44
N LYS A 162 22.66 10.15 10.96
CA LYS A 162 23.17 9.59 9.70
C LYS A 162 23.29 8.08 9.76
N THR A 163 23.82 7.54 10.86
CA THR A 163 23.95 6.09 11.06
C THR A 163 22.58 5.43 11.05
N GLU A 164 21.61 5.99 11.79
CA GLU A 164 20.25 5.44 11.86
C GLU A 164 19.52 5.54 10.52
N ASN A 165 19.66 6.64 9.79
CA ASN A 165 19.10 6.76 8.44
C ASN A 165 19.68 5.71 7.48
N SER A 166 20.98 5.40 7.63
CA SER A 166 21.62 4.36 6.81
C SER A 166 21.07 2.98 7.14
N ARG A 167 20.88 2.69 8.45
CA ARG A 167 20.24 1.45 8.93
C ARG A 167 18.82 1.30 8.38
N LEU A 168 17.99 2.33 8.52
CA LEU A 168 16.61 2.34 8.03
C LEU A 168 16.53 2.22 6.51
N THR A 169 17.45 2.86 5.77
CA THR A 169 17.51 2.75 4.31
C THR A 169 17.80 1.30 3.88
N ASN A 170 18.71 0.62 4.57
CA ASN A 170 19.00 -0.79 4.31
C ASN A 170 17.78 -1.67 4.62
N GLU A 171 17.14 -1.48 5.77
CA GLU A 171 15.94 -2.22 6.17
C GLU A 171 14.79 -2.07 5.17
N VAL A 172 14.55 -0.84 4.69
CA VAL A 172 13.55 -0.58 3.63
C VAL A 172 13.89 -1.30 2.34
N SER A 173 15.18 -1.36 1.96
CA SER A 173 15.61 -2.08 0.76
C SER A 173 15.39 -3.59 0.87
N GLU A 174 15.64 -4.18 2.04
CA GLU A 174 15.42 -5.61 2.32
C GLU A 174 13.92 -5.94 2.31
N LEU A 175 13.09 -5.14 2.97
CA LEU A 175 11.64 -5.29 2.97
C LEU A 175 11.06 -5.15 1.56
N THR A 176 11.59 -4.23 0.75
CA THR A 176 11.19 -4.08 -0.66
C THR A 176 11.48 -5.34 -1.47
N ILE A 177 12.62 -6.00 -1.23
CA ILE A 177 12.95 -7.29 -1.88
C ILE A 177 11.99 -8.38 -1.42
N GLN A 178 11.66 -8.43 -0.12
CA GLN A 178 10.74 -9.42 0.42
C GLN A 178 9.33 -9.28 -0.17
N VAL A 179 8.81 -8.05 -0.25
CA VAL A 179 7.50 -7.77 -0.87
C VAL A 179 7.47 -8.27 -2.31
N LYS A 180 8.50 -7.98 -3.12
CA LYS A 180 8.57 -8.45 -4.50
C LYS A 180 8.52 -9.98 -4.62
N LYS A 181 9.24 -10.70 -3.75
CA LYS A 181 9.20 -12.18 -3.72
C LYS A 181 7.82 -12.70 -3.35
N SER A 182 7.15 -12.04 -2.40
CA SER A 182 5.77 -12.38 -2.03
C SER A 182 4.79 -12.13 -3.17
N ASP A 183 4.91 -11.01 -3.89
CA ASP A 183 4.08 -10.71 -5.05
C ASP A 183 4.26 -11.73 -6.18
N GLU A 184 5.50 -12.15 -6.44
CA GLU A 184 5.82 -13.21 -7.41
C GLU A 184 5.17 -14.55 -7.02
N LEU A 185 5.24 -14.93 -5.75
CA LEU A 185 4.60 -16.15 -5.24
C LEU A 185 3.07 -16.09 -5.34
N ILE A 186 2.48 -14.93 -5.02
CA ILE A 186 1.03 -14.72 -5.14
C ILE A 186 0.60 -14.86 -6.59
N ALA A 187 1.36 -14.28 -7.53
CA ALA A 187 1.07 -14.40 -8.96
C ALA A 187 1.14 -15.86 -9.44
N ASP A 188 2.14 -16.63 -9.00
CA ASP A 188 2.27 -18.04 -9.34
C ASP A 188 1.10 -18.88 -8.79
N LEU A 189 0.77 -18.70 -7.51
CA LEU A 189 -0.37 -19.40 -6.89
C LEU A 189 -1.70 -19.07 -7.57
N GLN A 190 -1.90 -17.81 -7.98
CA GLN A 190 -3.09 -17.41 -8.73
C GLN A 190 -3.16 -18.09 -10.11
N ASN A 191 -2.02 -18.28 -10.78
CA ASN A 191 -1.97 -19.01 -12.04
C ASN A 191 -2.27 -20.50 -11.85
N GLN A 192 -1.73 -21.12 -10.78
CA GLN A 192 -2.03 -22.50 -10.43
C GLN A 192 -3.52 -22.70 -10.12
N LEU A 193 -4.13 -21.80 -9.34
CA LEU A 193 -5.57 -21.84 -9.05
C LEU A 193 -6.41 -21.77 -10.33
N LYS A 194 -6.07 -20.88 -11.27
CA LYS A 194 -6.76 -20.80 -12.56
C LYS A 194 -6.62 -22.08 -13.38
N ALA A 195 -5.43 -22.69 -13.38
CA ALA A 195 -5.20 -23.95 -14.08
C ALA A 195 -6.05 -25.10 -13.48
N PHE A 196 -6.10 -25.21 -12.15
CA PHE A 196 -6.92 -26.21 -11.49
C PHE A 196 -8.42 -25.99 -11.68
N GLU A 197 -8.90 -24.73 -11.69
CA GLU A 197 -10.31 -24.45 -11.97
C GLU A 197 -10.67 -24.87 -13.40
N ALA A 198 -9.82 -24.58 -14.39
CA ALA A 198 -10.03 -25.03 -15.76
C ALA A 198 -10.01 -26.56 -15.90
N GLU A 199 -9.11 -27.23 -15.17
CA GLU A 199 -9.07 -28.70 -15.16
C GLU A 199 -10.35 -29.30 -14.55
N LYS A 200 -10.81 -28.73 -13.43
CA LYS A 200 -12.06 -29.12 -12.77
C LYS A 200 -13.25 -28.95 -13.70
N GLU A 201 -13.38 -27.82 -14.41
CA GLU A 201 -14.42 -27.62 -15.42
C GLU A 201 -14.35 -28.69 -16.52
N GLY A 202 -13.15 -29.03 -16.97
CA GLY A 202 -12.93 -30.12 -17.92
C GLY A 202 -13.37 -31.50 -17.41
N TRP A 203 -13.13 -31.80 -16.14
CA TRP A 203 -13.61 -33.02 -15.50
C TRP A 203 -15.14 -33.08 -15.37
N VAL A 204 -15.78 -31.95 -15.03
CA VAL A 204 -17.25 -31.85 -14.96
C VAL A 204 -17.89 -32.12 -16.33
N LEU A 205 -17.28 -31.64 -17.42
CA LEU A 205 -17.75 -31.95 -18.78
C LEU A 205 -17.62 -33.44 -19.10
N LYS A 206 -16.45 -34.04 -18.82
CA LYS A 206 -16.23 -35.48 -19.03
C LYS A 206 -17.18 -36.35 -18.20
N GLU A 207 -17.49 -35.94 -16.98
CA GLU A 207 -18.46 -36.63 -16.12
C GLU A 207 -19.85 -36.63 -16.75
N LYS A 208 -20.31 -35.47 -17.25
CA LYS A 208 -21.59 -35.36 -17.96
C LYS A 208 -21.63 -36.25 -19.20
N ASP A 209 -20.57 -36.24 -20.01
CA ASP A 209 -20.46 -37.09 -21.20
C ASP A 209 -20.49 -38.58 -20.83
N PHE A 210 -19.83 -38.96 -19.74
CA PHE A 210 -19.82 -40.34 -19.27
C PHE A 210 -21.21 -40.79 -18.80
N ILE A 211 -21.92 -39.94 -18.06
CA ILE A 211 -23.30 -40.20 -17.63
C ILE A 211 -24.21 -40.38 -18.87
N GLN A 212 -24.14 -39.44 -19.83
CA GLN A 212 -24.94 -39.52 -21.05
C GLN A 212 -24.64 -40.78 -21.87
N ASN A 213 -23.37 -41.13 -22.05
CA ASN A 213 -22.96 -42.36 -22.74
C ASN A 213 -23.42 -43.61 -21.99
N SER A 214 -23.39 -43.60 -20.66
CA SER A 214 -23.88 -44.70 -19.83
C SER A 214 -25.39 -44.90 -20.04
N GLU A 215 -26.18 -43.83 -20.08
CA GLU A 215 -27.62 -43.90 -20.34
C GLU A 215 -27.93 -44.43 -21.75
N LEU A 216 -27.22 -43.94 -22.77
CA LEU A 216 -27.36 -44.44 -24.13
C LEU A 216 -27.04 -45.94 -24.22
N LEU A 217 -25.98 -46.39 -23.55
CA LEU A 217 -25.60 -47.79 -23.52
C LEU A 217 -26.65 -48.65 -22.78
N LYS A 218 -27.20 -48.15 -21.67
CA LYS A 218 -28.34 -48.78 -20.97
C LYS A 218 -29.53 -49.00 -21.91
N ASP A 219 -29.87 -47.98 -22.70
CA ASP A 219 -30.98 -48.06 -23.66
C ASP A 219 -30.70 -49.02 -24.82
N GLN A 220 -29.47 -49.03 -25.36
CA GLN A 220 -29.05 -49.95 -26.41
C GLN A 220 -29.11 -51.40 -25.95
N ILE A 221 -28.58 -51.69 -24.75
CA ILE A 221 -28.59 -53.05 -24.18
C ILE A 221 -30.04 -53.48 -23.91
N GLY A 222 -30.86 -52.62 -23.28
CA GLY A 222 -32.26 -52.94 -23.01
C GLY A 222 -33.07 -53.22 -24.29
N THR A 223 -32.82 -52.44 -25.35
CA THR A 223 -33.46 -52.65 -26.66
C THR A 223 -33.00 -53.95 -27.32
N SER A 224 -31.70 -54.24 -27.31
CA SER A 224 -31.12 -55.46 -27.86
C SER A 224 -31.63 -56.71 -27.15
N LEU A 225 -31.67 -56.68 -25.81
CA LEU A 225 -32.19 -57.78 -24.99
C LEU A 225 -33.67 -58.03 -25.30
N ASN A 226 -34.49 -56.98 -25.36
CA ASN A 226 -35.90 -57.09 -25.68
C ASN A 226 -36.12 -57.67 -27.09
N MET A 227 -35.31 -57.27 -28.07
CA MET A 227 -35.37 -57.85 -29.41
C MET A 227 -35.00 -59.34 -29.41
N GLY A 228 -33.92 -59.72 -28.73
CA GLY A 228 -33.51 -61.12 -28.59
C GLY A 228 -34.58 -61.99 -27.91
N PHE A 229 -35.23 -61.48 -26.87
CA PHE A 229 -36.34 -62.17 -26.20
C PHE A 229 -37.54 -62.41 -27.13
N GLN A 230 -37.93 -61.41 -27.91
CA GLN A 230 -39.03 -61.57 -28.88
C GLN A 230 -38.70 -62.61 -29.95
N LEU A 231 -37.47 -62.59 -30.49
CA LEU A 231 -37.01 -63.59 -31.45
C LEU A 231 -37.02 -65.01 -30.84
N ALA A 232 -36.65 -65.16 -29.57
CA ALA A 232 -36.73 -66.44 -28.87
C ALA A 232 -38.18 -66.91 -28.70
N LEU A 233 -39.11 -66.02 -28.33
CA LEU A 233 -40.54 -66.37 -28.27
C LEU A 233 -41.10 -66.78 -29.63
N GLU A 234 -40.69 -66.10 -30.71
CA GLU A 234 -41.07 -66.49 -32.08
C GLU A 234 -40.57 -67.89 -32.44
N GLN A 235 -39.32 -68.22 -32.09
CA GLN A 235 -38.78 -69.57 -32.29
C GLN A 235 -39.59 -70.64 -31.53
N VAL A 236 -39.98 -70.36 -30.28
CA VAL A 236 -40.83 -71.27 -29.50
C VAL A 236 -42.19 -71.48 -30.16
N ARG A 237 -42.83 -70.42 -30.68
CA ARG A 237 -44.11 -70.55 -31.41
C ARG A 237 -44.00 -71.45 -32.64
N VAL A 238 -42.86 -71.41 -33.33
CA VAL A 238 -42.62 -72.26 -34.51
C VAL A 238 -42.44 -73.72 -34.10
N LEU A 239 -41.70 -73.99 -33.01
CA LEU A 239 -41.41 -75.35 -32.55
C LEU A 239 -42.57 -75.99 -31.76
N HIS A 240 -43.35 -75.19 -31.05
CA HIS A 240 -44.46 -75.61 -30.19
C HIS A 240 -45.67 -74.67 -30.37
N PRO A 241 -46.49 -74.89 -31.41
CA PRO A 241 -47.59 -73.98 -31.76
C PRO A 241 -48.67 -73.83 -30.68
N ASP A 242 -48.87 -74.87 -29.86
CA ASP A 242 -49.88 -74.90 -28.81
C ASP A 242 -49.39 -74.30 -27.47
N ALA A 243 -48.13 -73.84 -27.40
CA ALA A 243 -47.58 -73.26 -26.18
C ALA A 243 -48.17 -71.86 -25.91
N ASP A 244 -48.81 -71.67 -24.75
CA ASP A 244 -49.28 -70.36 -24.32
C ASP A 244 -48.11 -69.49 -23.82
N LEU A 245 -47.74 -68.48 -24.61
CA LEU A 245 -46.70 -67.50 -24.29
C LEU A 245 -47.27 -66.15 -23.86
N SER A 246 -48.58 -66.04 -23.62
CA SER A 246 -49.23 -64.77 -23.24
C SER A 246 -48.70 -64.20 -21.94
N ALA A 247 -48.28 -65.06 -21.02
CA ALA A 247 -47.70 -64.70 -19.73
C ALA A 247 -46.19 -64.39 -19.79
N ALA A 248 -45.51 -64.66 -20.91
CA ALA A 248 -44.07 -64.50 -21.02
C ALA A 248 -43.69 -63.01 -21.03
N ASP A 249 -42.93 -62.59 -20.01
CA ASP A 249 -42.40 -61.24 -19.89
C ASP A 249 -40.93 -61.31 -19.54
N ILE A 250 -40.11 -60.57 -20.30
CA ILE A 250 -38.67 -60.50 -20.14
C ILE A 250 -38.24 -60.05 -18.74
N SER A 251 -39.13 -59.39 -18.03
CA SER A 251 -38.86 -58.81 -16.73
C SER A 251 -39.38 -59.63 -15.54
N LYS A 252 -39.88 -60.84 -15.80
CA LYS A 252 -40.28 -61.80 -14.78
C LYS A 252 -39.20 -62.85 -14.59
N ALA A 253 -39.02 -63.31 -13.35
CA ALA A 253 -38.16 -64.44 -13.04
C ALA A 253 -38.99 -65.72 -12.93
N VAL A 254 -38.33 -66.87 -13.14
CA VAL A 254 -38.94 -68.18 -12.89
C VAL A 254 -38.56 -68.63 -11.49
N VAL A 255 -39.53 -68.69 -10.59
CA VAL A 255 -39.39 -69.22 -9.22
C VAL A 255 -40.35 -70.38 -9.07
N ASP A 256 -39.84 -71.56 -8.71
CA ASP A 256 -40.62 -72.81 -8.58
C ASP A 256 -41.50 -73.14 -9.79
N GLY A 257 -41.02 -72.81 -10.99
CA GLY A 257 -41.73 -73.05 -12.26
C GLY A 257 -42.83 -72.05 -12.59
N GLN A 258 -43.03 -71.00 -11.78
CA GLN A 258 -43.97 -69.91 -12.05
C GLN A 258 -43.24 -68.62 -12.43
N LEU A 259 -43.84 -67.84 -13.33
CA LEU A 259 -43.37 -66.50 -13.70
C LEU A 259 -43.80 -65.49 -12.64
N VAL A 260 -42.86 -65.04 -11.84
CA VAL A 260 -43.07 -64.08 -10.74
C VAL A 260 -42.44 -62.74 -11.11
N ASP A 261 -43.09 -61.65 -10.73
CA ASP A 261 -42.48 -60.32 -10.82
C ASP A 261 -41.26 -60.25 -9.90
N ILE A 262 -40.17 -59.70 -10.42
CA ILE A 262 -38.96 -59.46 -9.64
C ILE A 262 -39.20 -58.15 -8.87
N ASP A 263 -39.27 -58.24 -7.54
CA ASP A 263 -39.34 -57.09 -6.63
C ASP A 263 -38.03 -56.30 -6.64
N ASP A 264 -38.17 -54.98 -6.54
CA ASP A 264 -37.21 -53.95 -6.91
C ASP A 264 -36.04 -53.72 -5.94
#